data_AF-A0A3A8LA31-F1
#
_entry.id   AF-A0A3A8LA31-F1
#
_cell.length_a   1.000
_cell.length_b   1.000
_cell.length_c   1.000
_cell.angle_alpha   90.00
_cell.angle_beta   90.00
_cell.angle_gamma   90.00
#
_symmetry.space_group_name_H-M   'P 1'
#
loop_
_entity.id
_entity.type
_entity.pdbx_description
1 polymer ?
#
loop_
_entity_poly.entity_id
_entity_poly.type
_entity_poly.pdbx_seq_one_letter_code
_entity_poly.pdbx_strand_id
1 'polypeptide(L)'
;MKTERMISGRGLALVLTTFALALTGTGCADECVDDFDCRDKGTPPAGQRYACVEQRCELKPVAVPDAGTETDAGTGTDAGTGTDAGASVDAGTDAGTSTDAGTETDAGTQTDAGTQTDAGTETDAGTEPDAGPSDPCLSATYDPKLGTLQLAAEYVAGESASLPAAAGPVGVTPGPTYSLFTLVSTGSSGPHSLYSLGTWPQLSLGTAPLFDVVAPGDRSATLFLNSFVESDGRYVLTGYTKSGTGFPGALAVYDNVTPAASTYVPAPSNFSAGVVPGAFLINGGGLDTVSAGLAIYALKTDTSPFESLKVGTLPSATGGSGFTAVATNGVAMLGYFSDDTFANVGHAVAPAKIEAALRTSTPFVVADEPVLDVGSNFVAAAGQGEGVAVLRGDYVPPDYNFAATDVSRFAFTVANEGNTVTVGSRQPVLTFVDQCTRLTGMTSIGTDLLVSLDDKNGSRLVRIGQVP
;
A
#
# COMPACT_ATOMS: atom_id res chain seq x y z
N MET A 1 32.19 -55.15 -33.56
CA MET A 1 33.56 -54.96 -33.02
C MET A 1 33.37 -54.32 -31.65
N LYS A 2 33.44 -55.05 -30.52
CA LYS A 2 34.67 -55.53 -29.84
C LYS A 2 35.69 -54.37 -29.73
N THR A 3 36.08 -53.88 -28.56
CA THR A 3 36.53 -54.57 -27.32
C THR A 3 36.50 -53.49 -26.20
N GLU A 4 35.87 -53.64 -25.03
CA GLU A 4 36.37 -54.32 -23.81
C GLU A 4 37.80 -53.84 -23.40
N ARG A 5 38.19 -53.59 -22.13
CA ARG A 5 37.74 -54.11 -20.83
C ARG A 5 38.53 -53.44 -19.68
N MET A 6 37.84 -53.31 -18.53
CA MET A 6 38.24 -53.64 -17.13
C MET A 6 39.68 -53.44 -16.60
N ILE A 7 39.76 -53.04 -15.32
CA ILE A 7 40.17 -53.84 -14.13
C ILE A 7 40.22 -52.84 -12.93
N SER A 8 39.31 -52.87 -11.95
CA SER A 8 39.22 -53.76 -10.76
C SER A 8 40.51 -53.72 -9.93
N GLY A 9 40.57 -53.40 -8.63
CA GLY A 9 39.64 -53.56 -7.52
C GLY A 9 40.43 -54.10 -6.31
N ARG A 10 39.83 -53.99 -5.12
CA ARG A 10 40.21 -54.55 -3.79
C ARG A 10 41.24 -53.71 -3.00
N GLY A 11 41.05 -53.37 -1.72
CA GLY A 11 40.10 -53.79 -0.69
C GLY A 11 40.83 -54.39 0.53
N LEU A 12 40.69 -53.79 1.71
CA LEU A 12 40.75 -54.34 3.10
C LEU A 12 40.79 -53.13 4.07
N ALA A 13 39.75 -52.80 4.85
CA ALA A 13 39.17 -53.43 6.06
C ALA A 13 39.94 -53.16 7.38
N LEU A 14 39.23 -52.44 8.26
CA LEU A 14 39.22 -52.37 9.74
C LEU A 14 40.54 -52.25 10.54
N VAL A 15 40.65 -51.16 11.33
CA VAL A 15 40.87 -51.21 12.79
C VAL A 15 40.19 -50.00 13.46
N LEU A 16 39.24 -50.28 14.37
CA LEU A 16 38.75 -49.34 15.37
C LEU A 16 39.89 -48.90 16.30
N THR A 17 40.10 -47.59 16.47
CA THR A 17 40.68 -47.05 17.70
C THR A 17 39.93 -45.80 18.10
N THR A 18 39.14 -45.95 19.15
CA THR A 18 38.56 -44.91 19.99
C THR A 18 39.67 -44.05 20.58
N PHE A 19 39.67 -42.75 20.26
CA PHE A 19 40.32 -41.74 21.08
C PHE A 19 39.34 -40.59 21.27
N ALA A 20 38.64 -40.63 22.41
CA ALA A 20 37.84 -39.53 22.91
C ALA A 20 38.78 -38.42 23.37
N LEU A 21 38.77 -37.30 22.65
CA LEU A 21 39.37 -36.06 23.14
C LEU A 21 38.24 -35.16 23.62
N ALA A 22 38.06 -35.12 24.93
CA ALA A 22 37.21 -34.16 25.61
C ALA A 22 37.84 -32.76 25.46
N LEU A 23 37.18 -31.91 24.67
CA LEU A 23 37.32 -30.46 24.77
C LEU A 23 36.08 -29.92 25.46
N THR A 24 36.22 -29.71 26.77
CA THR A 24 35.33 -28.84 27.54
C THR A 24 35.52 -27.41 27.07
N GLY A 25 34.51 -26.89 26.40
CA GLY A 25 34.37 -25.48 26.05
C GLY A 25 32.90 -25.22 25.73
N THR A 26 32.17 -24.64 26.68
CA THR A 26 30.80 -24.15 26.53
C THR A 26 30.79 -23.01 25.52
N GLY A 27 30.48 -23.31 24.26
CA GLY A 27 30.09 -22.33 23.27
C GLY A 27 28.64 -22.62 22.88
N CYS A 28 27.71 -21.90 23.47
CA CYS A 28 26.34 -21.83 22.96
C CYS A 28 26.44 -21.32 21.52
N ALA A 29 26.01 -22.14 20.55
CA ALA A 29 25.65 -21.60 19.25
C ALA A 29 24.29 -20.94 19.44
N ASP A 30 24.19 -19.68 19.03
CA ASP A 30 22.95 -18.90 19.11
C ASP A 30 21.89 -19.61 18.25
N GLU A 31 20.84 -20.08 18.90
CA GLU A 31 19.72 -20.81 18.28
C GLU A 31 18.66 -19.83 17.73
N CYS A 32 18.67 -18.58 18.18
CA CYS A 32 17.85 -17.48 17.68
C CYS A 32 18.48 -16.11 18.02
N VAL A 33 18.19 -15.10 17.21
CA VAL A 33 18.48 -13.68 17.47
C VAL A 33 17.21 -12.95 17.90
N ASP A 34 16.05 -13.35 17.40
CA ASP A 34 14.74 -12.83 17.80
C ASP A 34 13.63 -13.91 17.75
N ASP A 35 12.42 -13.55 18.19
CA ASP A 35 11.25 -14.46 18.23
C ASP A 35 10.89 -15.05 16.84
N PHE A 36 11.29 -14.39 15.74
CA PHE A 36 11.00 -14.81 14.37
C PHE A 36 11.75 -16.08 14.00
N ASP A 37 12.99 -16.23 14.47
CA ASP A 37 13.85 -17.39 14.24
C ASP A 37 13.28 -18.68 14.87
N CYS A 38 12.36 -18.54 15.82
CA CYS A 38 11.74 -19.67 16.52
C CYS A 38 10.50 -20.25 15.83
N ARG A 39 10.14 -19.77 14.64
CA ARG A 39 8.97 -20.24 13.86
C ARG A 39 9.05 -21.72 13.47
N ASP A 40 10.27 -22.24 13.30
CA ASP A 40 10.50 -23.60 12.80
C ASP A 40 10.42 -24.66 13.92
N LYS A 41 10.14 -24.25 15.16
CA LYS A 41 9.90 -25.15 16.31
C LYS A 41 8.55 -25.88 16.25
N GLY A 42 7.71 -25.54 15.29
CA GLY A 42 6.38 -26.14 15.10
C GLY A 42 5.30 -25.45 15.93
N THR A 43 4.11 -26.05 15.95
CA THR A 43 2.93 -25.46 16.63
C THR A 43 3.08 -25.53 18.16
N PRO A 44 3.12 -24.39 18.88
CA PRO A 44 3.20 -24.40 20.34
C PRO A 44 1.89 -24.89 20.97
N PRO A 45 1.94 -25.39 22.23
CA PRO A 45 0.74 -25.73 23.00
C PRO A 45 -0.20 -24.53 23.19
N ALA A 46 -1.50 -24.80 23.37
CA ALA A 46 -2.51 -23.76 23.57
C ALA A 46 -2.14 -22.83 24.75
N GLY A 47 -2.20 -21.52 24.52
CA GLY A 47 -1.82 -20.50 25.51
C GLY A 47 -0.32 -20.24 25.64
N GLN A 48 0.51 -20.82 24.76
CA GLN A 48 1.97 -20.59 24.72
C GLN A 48 2.43 -20.19 23.32
N ARG A 49 3.60 -19.54 23.25
CA ARG A 49 4.34 -19.22 22.02
C ARG A 49 5.83 -19.53 22.19
N TYR A 50 6.52 -19.86 21.10
CA TYR A 50 7.98 -19.88 21.12
C TYR A 50 8.51 -18.44 21.07
N ALA A 51 9.43 -18.12 21.97
CA ALA A 51 10.10 -16.82 22.05
C ALA A 51 11.61 -17.03 22.18
N CYS A 52 12.40 -16.10 21.64
CA CYS A 52 13.83 -16.12 21.77
C CYS A 52 14.26 -15.54 23.12
N VAL A 53 14.85 -16.39 23.95
CA VAL A 53 15.29 -16.06 25.29
C VAL A 53 16.72 -16.51 25.44
N GLU A 54 17.62 -15.58 25.73
CA GLU A 54 19.06 -15.86 25.85
C GLU A 54 19.60 -16.66 24.65
N GLN A 55 19.18 -16.25 23.44
CA GLN A 55 19.57 -16.85 22.17
C GLN A 55 19.12 -18.31 22.01
N ARG A 56 18.03 -18.72 22.70
CA ARG A 56 17.39 -20.03 22.57
C ARG A 56 15.87 -19.91 22.47
N CYS A 57 15.27 -20.80 21.68
CA CYS A 57 13.83 -20.84 21.51
C CYS A 57 13.15 -21.55 22.68
N GLU A 58 12.49 -20.77 23.54
CA GLU A 58 11.77 -21.27 24.72
C GLU A 58 10.26 -21.05 24.60
N LEU A 59 9.47 -21.90 25.28
CA LEU A 59 8.02 -21.71 25.37
C LEU A 59 7.69 -20.66 26.44
N LYS A 60 6.96 -19.62 26.05
CA LYS A 60 6.42 -18.58 26.94
C LYS A 60 4.89 -18.56 26.91
N PRO A 61 4.23 -18.26 28.04
CA PRO A 61 2.79 -18.03 28.06
C PRO A 61 2.41 -16.83 27.17
N VAL A 62 1.29 -16.94 26.45
CA VAL A 62 0.68 -15.80 25.78
C VAL A 62 -0.03 -14.97 26.84
N ALA A 63 0.49 -13.77 27.13
CA ALA A 63 -0.21 -12.82 27.98
C ALA A 63 -1.49 -12.36 27.28
N VAL A 64 -2.64 -12.69 27.87
CA VAL A 64 -3.94 -12.15 27.46
C VAL A 64 -4.06 -10.78 28.12
N PRO A 65 -4.29 -9.68 27.37
CA PRO A 65 -4.66 -8.41 27.98
C PRO A 65 -5.95 -8.60 28.77
N ASP A 66 -5.94 -8.23 30.05
CA ASP A 66 -7.09 -8.29 30.94
C ASP A 66 -8.20 -7.40 30.34
N ALA A 67 -9.29 -8.03 29.89
CA ALA A 67 -10.46 -7.32 29.43
C ALA A 67 -11.13 -6.69 30.66
N GLY A 68 -11.14 -5.36 30.70
CA GLY A 68 -11.80 -4.58 31.74
C GLY A 68 -13.21 -5.08 32.04
N THR A 69 -13.54 -5.08 33.31
CA THR A 69 -14.82 -5.52 33.89
C THR A 69 -16.02 -4.81 33.25
N GLU A 70 -16.71 -5.52 32.35
CA GLU A 70 -18.07 -5.18 31.92
C GLU A 70 -19.04 -5.38 33.10
N THR A 71 -19.92 -4.41 33.30
CA THR A 71 -20.90 -4.37 34.39
C THR A 71 -22.11 -5.23 34.05
N ASP A 72 -22.52 -6.00 35.05
CA ASP A 72 -23.62 -6.96 35.15
C ASP A 72 -24.97 -6.48 34.55
N ALA A 73 -25.52 -7.25 33.61
CA ALA A 73 -26.93 -7.23 33.25
C ALA A 73 -27.51 -8.61 33.57
N GLY A 74 -28.20 -8.68 34.72
CA GLY A 74 -28.61 -9.91 35.36
C GLY A 74 -29.57 -10.79 34.56
N THR A 75 -29.39 -12.11 34.75
CA THR A 75 -30.37 -13.14 34.40
C THR A 75 -31.01 -13.69 35.67
N GLY A 76 -32.30 -13.46 35.86
CA GLY A 76 -33.14 -14.08 36.88
C GLY A 76 -34.17 -15.00 36.25
N THR A 77 -34.12 -16.27 36.63
CA THR A 77 -34.81 -17.44 36.06
C THR A 77 -36.30 -17.55 36.44
N ASP A 78 -37.08 -17.95 35.45
CA ASP A 78 -38.30 -18.79 35.41
C ASP A 78 -39.13 -19.04 36.68
N ALA A 79 -40.45 -18.83 36.55
CA ALA A 79 -41.47 -19.36 37.45
C ALA A 79 -42.72 -19.78 36.67
N GLY A 80 -43.05 -21.08 36.75
CA GLY A 80 -44.45 -21.54 36.78
C GLY A 80 -44.95 -22.35 35.59
N THR A 81 -44.76 -23.67 35.63
CA THR A 81 -45.68 -24.63 35.00
C THR A 81 -47.04 -24.62 35.72
N GLY A 82 -48.16 -24.57 34.98
CA GLY A 82 -49.47 -24.86 35.57
C GLY A 82 -50.70 -24.47 34.74
N THR A 83 -51.05 -25.32 33.77
CA THR A 83 -52.41 -25.72 33.34
C THR A 83 -53.58 -24.72 33.32
N ASP A 84 -54.00 -24.43 32.08
CA ASP A 84 -55.27 -24.82 31.45
C ASP A 84 -56.62 -24.12 31.76
N ALA A 85 -57.38 -24.01 30.67
CA ALA A 85 -58.81 -23.78 30.50
C ALA A 85 -59.41 -22.37 30.68
N GLY A 86 -60.05 -21.89 29.60
CA GLY A 86 -61.40 -21.34 29.69
C GLY A 86 -61.62 -19.89 29.22
N ALA A 87 -61.92 -19.76 27.93
CA ALA A 87 -62.90 -18.87 27.30
C ALA A 87 -63.27 -17.48 27.91
N SER A 88 -63.30 -16.51 26.98
CA SER A 88 -64.40 -15.56 26.72
C SER A 88 -64.31 -14.10 27.21
N VAL A 89 -64.29 -13.21 26.20
CA VAL A 89 -64.93 -11.86 26.02
C VAL A 89 -64.68 -10.73 27.04
N ASP A 90 -63.93 -9.73 26.54
CA ASP A 90 -64.32 -8.33 26.26
C ASP A 90 -64.65 -7.31 27.38
N ALA A 91 -64.27 -6.07 27.02
CA ALA A 91 -64.74 -4.75 27.43
C ALA A 91 -64.12 -4.02 28.65
N GLY A 92 -63.52 -2.85 28.37
CA GLY A 92 -63.96 -1.58 28.97
C GLY A 92 -63.03 -0.83 29.94
N THR A 93 -62.31 0.15 29.39
CA THR A 93 -62.32 1.60 29.74
C THR A 93 -62.21 2.10 31.21
N ASP A 94 -61.05 2.73 31.49
CA ASP A 94 -60.80 4.10 32.00
C ASP A 94 -61.22 4.60 33.42
N ALA A 95 -60.43 5.59 33.85
CA ALA A 95 -60.63 6.67 34.84
C ALA A 95 -60.03 6.53 36.26
N GLY A 96 -59.07 7.43 36.55
CA GLY A 96 -59.37 8.57 37.44
C GLY A 96 -58.74 8.66 38.84
N THR A 97 -57.75 9.56 38.95
CA THR A 97 -57.55 10.61 39.97
C THR A 97 -57.19 10.32 41.45
N SER A 98 -56.02 10.87 41.82
CA SER A 98 -55.72 11.82 42.93
C SER A 98 -55.96 11.46 44.41
N THR A 99 -54.96 11.71 45.28
CA THR A 99 -54.86 12.88 46.20
C THR A 99 -53.77 12.68 47.28
N ASP A 100 -53.06 13.78 47.60
CA ASP A 100 -52.02 14.01 48.61
C ASP A 100 -52.46 13.90 50.09
N ALA A 101 -51.48 13.71 50.98
CA ALA A 101 -51.46 14.29 52.34
C ALA A 101 -50.03 14.31 52.95
N GLY A 102 -49.67 15.45 53.59
CA GLY A 102 -48.42 15.72 54.34
C GLY A 102 -48.24 14.87 55.62
N THR A 103 -47.23 15.05 56.49
CA THR A 103 -46.72 16.28 57.13
C THR A 103 -45.45 15.96 57.96
N GLU A 104 -44.77 17.00 58.44
CA GLU A 104 -43.45 17.15 59.10
C GLU A 104 -43.23 16.51 60.50
N THR A 105 -41.97 16.51 61.01
CA THR A 105 -41.52 17.06 62.33
C THR A 105 -40.03 16.74 62.69
N ASP A 106 -39.21 17.80 62.79
CA ASP A 106 -38.16 18.27 63.74
C ASP A 106 -37.18 17.44 64.66
N ALA A 107 -35.93 17.96 64.67
CA ALA A 107 -35.06 18.47 65.79
C ALA A 107 -34.06 17.62 66.66
N GLY A 108 -32.87 18.23 66.86
CA GLY A 108 -31.90 18.08 68.00
C GLY A 108 -30.55 17.42 67.65
N THR A 109 -29.34 17.86 68.02
CA THR A 109 -28.79 18.70 69.12
C THR A 109 -27.34 19.17 68.83
N GLN A 110 -26.88 20.23 69.52
CA GLN A 110 -25.53 20.85 69.49
C GLN A 110 -24.59 20.33 70.61
N THR A 111 -23.25 20.43 70.45
CA THR A 111 -22.29 21.29 71.24
C THR A 111 -20.82 20.80 71.21
N ASP A 112 -19.93 21.76 70.88
CA ASP A 112 -18.47 22.02 71.08
C ASP A 112 -17.48 21.07 71.80
N ALA A 113 -16.23 20.98 71.30
CA ALA A 113 -15.06 21.79 71.76
C ALA A 113 -13.67 21.17 71.40
N GLY A 114 -12.79 21.97 70.78
CA GLY A 114 -11.35 22.03 71.07
C GLY A 114 -10.36 21.10 70.35
N THR A 115 -9.54 21.65 69.44
CA THR A 115 -8.08 21.87 69.62
C THR A 115 -7.46 22.40 68.31
N GLN A 116 -6.72 23.51 68.41
CA GLN A 116 -5.84 24.00 67.35
C GLN A 116 -4.49 23.28 67.42
N THR A 117 -4.00 22.82 66.26
CA THR A 117 -2.60 22.39 66.07
C THR A 117 -2.08 22.96 64.75
N ASP A 118 -1.00 23.73 64.89
CA ASP A 118 0.09 24.15 64.02
C ASP A 118 0.02 24.16 62.49
N ALA A 119 0.70 25.20 61.98
CA ALA A 119 0.93 25.57 60.60
C ALA A 119 1.85 24.61 59.83
N GLY A 120 1.54 24.47 58.54
CA GLY A 120 2.55 24.31 57.50
C GLY A 120 2.83 22.88 57.05
N THR A 121 2.03 22.39 56.11
CA THR A 121 2.56 21.66 54.95
C THR A 121 1.84 22.17 53.72
N GLU A 122 2.63 22.63 52.76
CA GLU A 122 2.14 23.13 51.48
C GLU A 122 1.25 22.08 50.82
N THR A 123 0.17 22.54 50.20
CA THR A 123 -0.60 21.74 49.25
C THR A 123 0.38 21.36 48.16
N ASP A 124 0.78 20.08 48.14
CA ASP A 124 1.55 19.51 47.05
C ASP A 124 0.78 19.86 45.78
N ALA A 125 1.40 20.72 44.96
CA ALA A 125 0.85 21.10 43.67
C ALA A 125 0.60 19.79 42.93
N GLY A 126 -0.66 19.56 42.57
CA GLY A 126 -1.08 18.34 41.91
C GLY A 126 -0.06 17.99 40.84
N THR A 127 0.47 16.77 40.91
CA THR A 127 1.22 16.18 39.82
C THR A 127 0.32 16.35 38.60
N GLU A 128 0.68 17.25 37.69
CA GLU A 128 0.05 17.28 36.38
C GLU A 128 0.09 15.83 35.88
N PRO A 129 -1.01 15.27 35.36
CA PRO A 129 -0.92 14.04 34.62
C PRO A 129 0.10 14.32 33.53
N ASP A 130 1.24 13.65 33.60
CA ASP A 130 2.27 13.66 32.58
C ASP A 130 1.52 13.44 31.26
N ALA A 131 1.39 14.51 30.47
CA ALA A 131 0.75 14.40 29.18
C ALA A 131 1.62 13.43 28.41
N GLY A 132 1.16 12.17 28.27
CA GLY A 132 1.85 11.15 27.50
C GLY A 132 2.27 11.76 26.16
N PRO A 133 3.40 11.30 25.56
CA PRO A 133 4.10 12.01 24.51
C PRO A 133 3.09 12.55 23.50
N SER A 134 2.89 13.88 23.52
CA SER A 134 1.87 14.52 22.70
C SER A 134 2.16 14.15 21.26
N ASP A 135 1.20 13.51 20.57
CA ASP A 135 1.35 13.19 19.16
C ASP A 135 1.78 14.46 18.41
N PRO A 136 3.00 14.50 17.84
CA PRO A 136 3.55 15.71 17.24
C PRO A 136 2.64 16.24 16.12
N CYS A 137 1.84 15.37 15.50
CA CYS A 137 0.90 15.75 14.45
C CYS A 137 -0.26 16.63 14.95
N LEU A 138 -0.61 16.54 16.25
CA LEU A 138 -1.66 17.37 16.84
C LEU A 138 -1.22 18.84 16.93
N SER A 139 0.05 19.07 17.23
CA SER A 139 0.63 20.41 17.41
C SER A 139 1.34 20.96 16.16
N ALA A 140 1.59 20.12 15.15
CA ALA A 140 2.21 20.53 13.90
C ALA A 140 1.40 21.60 13.15
N THR A 141 2.11 22.47 12.44
CA THR A 141 1.53 23.50 11.56
C THR A 141 1.33 22.91 10.17
N TYR A 142 0.15 23.12 9.58
CA TYR A 142 -0.23 22.57 8.29
C TYR A 142 -0.48 23.68 7.27
N ASP A 143 0.24 23.63 6.15
CA ASP A 143 -0.11 24.37 4.95
C ASP A 143 -1.45 23.84 4.39
N PRO A 144 -2.36 24.70 3.92
CA PRO A 144 -3.67 24.28 3.41
C PRO A 144 -3.60 23.36 2.19
N LYS A 145 -2.51 23.35 1.42
CA LYS A 145 -2.30 22.47 0.28
C LYS A 145 -1.38 21.31 0.64
N LEU A 146 -0.22 21.57 1.23
CA LEU A 146 0.83 20.56 1.41
C LEU A 146 0.87 19.92 2.79
N GLY A 147 0.04 20.39 3.73
CA GLY A 147 0.06 19.91 5.10
C GLY A 147 1.40 20.24 5.74
N THR A 148 2.05 19.26 6.33
CA THR A 148 3.39 19.39 6.94
C THR A 148 4.54 19.25 5.95
N LEU A 149 4.27 18.90 4.68
CA LEU A 149 5.32 18.68 3.68
C LEU A 149 6.00 19.99 3.30
N GLN A 150 7.33 19.94 3.14
CA GLN A 150 8.12 21.06 2.66
C GLN A 150 8.33 20.96 1.16
N LEU A 151 8.06 22.04 0.43
CA LEU A 151 8.29 22.15 -1.01
C LEU A 151 9.68 22.73 -1.29
N ALA A 152 10.41 22.14 -2.23
CA ALA A 152 11.67 22.68 -2.70
C ALA A 152 11.48 24.00 -3.47
N ALA A 153 12.49 24.89 -3.43
CA ALA A 153 12.39 26.27 -3.91
C ALA A 153 12.16 26.39 -5.42
N GLU A 154 12.53 25.37 -6.18
CA GLU A 154 12.40 25.28 -7.64
C GLU A 154 10.98 24.87 -8.07
N TYR A 155 10.07 24.65 -7.11
CA TYR A 155 8.72 24.16 -7.36
C TYR A 155 7.66 25.08 -6.77
N VAL A 156 6.45 25.02 -7.35
CA VAL A 156 5.28 25.74 -6.87
C VAL A 156 4.10 24.79 -6.67
N ALA A 157 3.44 24.91 -5.51
CA ALA A 157 2.15 24.26 -5.27
C ALA A 157 1.04 25.08 -5.94
N GLY A 158 0.63 24.63 -7.12
CA GLY A 158 -0.41 25.20 -7.96
C GLY A 158 -1.82 24.97 -7.41
N GLU A 159 -2.78 24.58 -8.24
CA GLU A 159 -4.14 24.33 -7.77
C GLU A 159 -4.18 23.14 -6.80
N SER A 160 -5.15 23.16 -5.90
CA SER A 160 -5.47 22.05 -5.00
C SER A 160 -6.97 21.82 -4.97
N ALA A 161 -7.39 20.56 -4.89
CA ALA A 161 -8.79 20.19 -4.87
C ALA A 161 -9.05 19.07 -3.86
N SER A 162 -10.12 19.19 -3.07
CA SER A 162 -10.54 18.12 -2.15
C SER A 162 -10.82 16.84 -2.94
N LEU A 163 -10.29 15.72 -2.45
CA LEU A 163 -10.48 14.41 -3.05
C LEU A 163 -11.64 13.71 -2.30
N PRO A 164 -12.68 13.21 -3.00
CA PRO A 164 -13.76 12.48 -2.34
C PRO A 164 -13.22 11.27 -1.56
N ALA A 165 -13.72 11.03 -0.36
CA ALA A 165 -13.20 9.98 0.53
C ALA A 165 -13.24 8.55 -0.06
N ALA A 166 -14.12 8.30 -1.03
CA ALA A 166 -14.23 7.02 -1.72
C ALA A 166 -13.23 6.85 -2.88
N ALA A 167 -12.53 7.92 -3.29
CA ALA A 167 -11.58 7.89 -4.39
C ALA A 167 -10.27 7.24 -3.94
N GLY A 168 -9.85 6.22 -4.70
CA GLY A 168 -8.54 5.59 -4.59
C GLY A 168 -7.54 6.18 -5.58
N PRO A 169 -6.76 5.34 -6.29
CA PRO A 169 -5.84 5.78 -7.33
C PRO A 169 -6.50 6.67 -8.38
N VAL A 170 -5.81 7.75 -8.75
CA VAL A 170 -6.27 8.77 -9.69
C VAL A 170 -5.47 8.68 -10.98
N GLY A 171 -6.17 8.71 -12.11
CA GLY A 171 -5.60 8.80 -13.45
C GLY A 171 -6.04 10.08 -14.15
N VAL A 172 -5.18 10.57 -15.04
CA VAL A 172 -5.37 11.86 -15.71
C VAL A 172 -5.22 11.66 -17.21
N THR A 173 -6.14 12.24 -17.98
CA THR A 173 -6.03 12.28 -19.45
C THR A 173 -4.97 13.27 -19.92
N PRO A 174 -4.45 13.15 -21.15
CA PRO A 174 -3.61 14.19 -21.75
C PRO A 174 -4.31 15.55 -21.82
N GLY A 175 -3.53 16.63 -21.73
CA GLY A 175 -4.04 18.01 -21.73
C GLY A 175 -4.49 18.52 -23.11
N PRO A 176 -4.92 19.80 -23.20
CA PRO A 176 -4.84 20.84 -22.16
C PRO A 176 -5.99 20.81 -21.15
N THR A 177 -7.07 20.07 -21.44
CA THR A 177 -8.20 19.86 -20.52
C THR A 177 -8.08 18.49 -19.88
N TYR A 178 -7.76 18.46 -18.59
CA TYR A 178 -7.50 17.23 -17.87
C TYR A 178 -8.79 16.66 -17.28
N SER A 179 -9.35 15.62 -17.89
CA SER A 179 -10.34 14.76 -17.26
C SER A 179 -9.66 13.77 -16.31
N LEU A 180 -10.26 13.55 -15.15
CA LEU A 180 -9.73 12.68 -14.10
C LEU A 180 -10.65 11.48 -13.89
N PHE A 181 -10.02 10.35 -13.58
CA PHE A 181 -10.68 9.10 -13.24
C PHE A 181 -10.16 8.59 -11.91
N THR A 182 -10.98 7.83 -11.19
CA THR A 182 -10.57 7.15 -9.98
C THR A 182 -11.10 5.74 -9.94
N LEU A 183 -10.33 4.85 -9.29
CA LEU A 183 -10.87 3.59 -8.81
C LEU A 183 -11.60 3.82 -7.49
N VAL A 184 -12.80 3.27 -7.37
CA VAL A 184 -13.54 3.17 -6.12
C VAL A 184 -13.62 1.70 -5.74
N SER A 185 -13.23 1.40 -4.51
CA SER A 185 -13.16 0.05 -3.97
C SER A 185 -13.62 0.04 -2.52
N THR A 186 -14.52 -0.87 -2.16
CA THR A 186 -14.88 -1.14 -0.75
C THR A 186 -14.24 -2.44 -0.29
N GLY A 187 -13.02 -2.34 0.23
CA GLY A 187 -12.23 -3.50 0.64
C GLY A 187 -11.91 -4.44 -0.52
N SER A 188 -11.61 -5.71 -0.21
CA SER A 188 -11.17 -6.69 -1.22
C SER A 188 -12.32 -7.36 -1.99
N SER A 189 -13.57 -7.21 -1.55
CA SER A 189 -14.76 -7.85 -2.13
C SER A 189 -15.64 -6.93 -3.01
N GLY A 190 -15.32 -5.64 -3.09
CA GLY A 190 -15.98 -4.69 -3.98
C GLY A 190 -17.29 -4.09 -3.43
N PRO A 191 -17.98 -3.21 -4.19
CA PRO A 191 -17.77 -2.88 -5.61
C PRO A 191 -16.37 -2.34 -5.94
N HIS A 192 -15.92 -2.69 -7.15
CA HIS A 192 -14.61 -2.34 -7.72
C HIS A 192 -14.85 -1.67 -9.07
N SER A 193 -14.88 -0.35 -9.13
CA SER A 193 -15.33 0.32 -10.35
C SER A 193 -14.58 1.60 -10.63
N LEU A 194 -14.44 1.88 -11.93
CA LEU A 194 -13.90 3.11 -12.45
C LEU A 194 -14.98 4.19 -12.42
N TYR A 195 -14.65 5.35 -11.89
CA TYR A 195 -15.53 6.53 -11.85
C TYR A 195 -14.83 7.73 -12.49
N SER A 196 -15.62 8.65 -13.04
CA SER A 196 -15.13 9.99 -13.35
C SER A 196 -15.01 10.81 -12.07
N LEU A 197 -13.96 11.63 -11.99
CA LEU A 197 -13.79 12.68 -10.98
C LEU A 197 -14.05 14.09 -11.55
N GLY A 198 -14.47 14.21 -12.81
CA GLY A 198 -14.65 15.51 -13.47
C GLY A 198 -13.37 16.02 -14.13
N THR A 199 -13.18 17.35 -14.12
CA THR A 199 -12.10 18.04 -14.84
C THR A 199 -11.27 18.87 -13.87
N TRP A 200 -9.94 18.78 -13.95
CA TRP A 200 -9.06 19.54 -13.06
C TRP A 200 -9.29 21.06 -13.17
N PRO A 201 -9.34 21.81 -12.05
CA PRO A 201 -9.25 21.40 -10.63
C PRO A 201 -10.62 21.17 -9.95
N GLN A 202 -11.72 21.08 -10.71
CA GLN A 202 -13.06 20.88 -10.18
C GLN A 202 -13.38 19.39 -10.06
N LEU A 203 -13.18 18.85 -8.85
CA LEU A 203 -13.38 17.43 -8.59
C LEU A 203 -14.74 17.13 -7.99
N SER A 204 -15.41 16.13 -8.56
CA SER A 204 -16.64 15.54 -8.00
C SER A 204 -16.74 14.10 -8.44
N LEU A 205 -17.01 13.18 -7.50
CA LEU A 205 -17.23 11.79 -7.84
C LEU A 205 -18.52 11.65 -8.64
N GLY A 206 -18.45 11.02 -9.82
CA GLY A 206 -19.61 10.71 -10.64
C GLY A 206 -20.65 9.86 -9.90
N THR A 207 -21.93 10.06 -10.19
CA THR A 207 -23.03 9.36 -9.51
C THR A 207 -23.19 7.90 -9.93
N ALA A 208 -22.53 7.47 -11.01
CA ALA A 208 -22.59 6.12 -11.54
C ALA A 208 -21.19 5.67 -11.99
N PRO A 209 -20.86 4.36 -11.85
CA PRO A 209 -19.61 3.82 -12.34
C PRO A 209 -19.58 3.87 -13.88
N LEU A 210 -18.40 4.16 -14.42
CA LEU A 210 -18.12 4.11 -15.86
C LEU A 210 -17.91 2.67 -16.33
N PHE A 211 -17.21 1.88 -15.51
CA PHE A 211 -16.84 0.51 -15.85
C PHE A 211 -16.59 -0.31 -14.57
N ASP A 212 -17.05 -1.55 -14.57
CA ASP A 212 -16.64 -2.54 -13.57
C ASP A 212 -15.22 -2.97 -13.90
N VAL A 213 -14.29 -2.85 -12.94
CA VAL A 213 -12.88 -3.14 -13.19
C VAL A 213 -12.61 -4.65 -13.13
N VAL A 214 -13.58 -5.41 -12.60
CA VAL A 214 -13.43 -6.85 -12.38
C VAL A 214 -14.04 -7.64 -13.52
N ALA A 215 -13.24 -8.48 -14.15
CA ALA A 215 -13.73 -9.36 -15.20
C ALA A 215 -14.83 -10.28 -14.65
N PRO A 216 -15.90 -10.58 -15.41
CA PRO A 216 -17.06 -11.32 -14.90
C PRO A 216 -16.74 -12.65 -14.20
N GLY A 217 -15.70 -13.36 -14.65
CA GLY A 217 -15.27 -14.63 -14.05
C GLY A 217 -14.61 -14.52 -12.67
N ASP A 218 -14.21 -13.32 -12.25
CA ASP A 218 -13.41 -13.09 -11.05
C ASP A 218 -14.15 -12.36 -9.93
N ARG A 219 -15.42 -12.00 -10.14
CA ARG A 219 -16.20 -11.18 -9.20
C ARG A 219 -16.46 -11.81 -7.84
N SER A 220 -16.26 -13.11 -7.69
CA SER A 220 -16.35 -13.82 -6.41
C SER A 220 -15.01 -13.97 -5.69
N ALA A 221 -13.90 -13.60 -6.34
CA ALA A 221 -12.57 -13.72 -5.77
C ALA A 221 -12.23 -12.54 -4.86
N THR A 222 -11.28 -12.76 -3.95
CA THR A 222 -10.62 -11.68 -3.21
C THR A 222 -9.59 -11.03 -4.13
N LEU A 223 -9.72 -9.73 -4.35
CA LEU A 223 -8.93 -9.00 -5.33
C LEU A 223 -8.02 -7.96 -4.68
N PHE A 224 -6.90 -7.69 -5.35
CA PHE A 224 -5.99 -6.59 -5.06
C PHE A 224 -5.99 -5.67 -6.26
N LEU A 225 -6.65 -4.52 -6.14
CA LEU A 225 -6.69 -3.53 -7.21
C LEU A 225 -5.32 -2.88 -7.41
N ASN A 226 -5.07 -2.50 -8.65
CA ASN A 226 -3.86 -1.82 -9.03
C ASN A 226 -3.83 -0.41 -8.42
N SER A 227 -2.63 0.07 -8.08
CA SER A 227 -2.41 1.44 -7.59
C SER A 227 -2.31 2.48 -8.71
N PHE A 228 -2.52 2.08 -9.96
CA PHE A 228 -2.43 2.95 -11.14
C PHE A 228 -3.75 3.05 -11.91
N VAL A 229 -3.92 4.20 -12.55
CA VAL A 229 -4.93 4.48 -13.58
C VAL A 229 -4.25 5.30 -14.66
N GLU A 230 -4.00 4.70 -15.81
CA GLU A 230 -3.27 5.31 -16.92
C GLU A 230 -4.24 5.68 -18.04
N SER A 231 -3.98 6.76 -18.79
CA SER A 231 -4.82 7.10 -19.94
C SER A 231 -4.05 7.72 -21.10
N ASP A 232 -4.33 7.23 -22.31
CA ASP A 232 -3.87 7.84 -23.57
C ASP A 232 -4.89 8.85 -24.12
N GLY A 233 -5.94 9.15 -23.36
CA GLY A 233 -7.05 10.03 -23.73
C GLY A 233 -8.24 9.30 -24.36
N ARG A 234 -8.01 8.19 -25.07
CA ARG A 234 -9.09 7.34 -25.58
C ARG A 234 -9.39 6.20 -24.62
N TYR A 235 -8.36 5.52 -24.16
CA TYR A 235 -8.45 4.39 -23.26
C TYR A 235 -8.04 4.82 -21.85
N VAL A 236 -8.72 4.25 -20.85
CA VAL A 236 -8.32 4.31 -19.45
C VAL A 236 -7.98 2.89 -19.01
N LEU A 237 -6.73 2.68 -18.63
CA LEU A 237 -6.17 1.40 -18.23
C LEU A 237 -6.00 1.33 -16.72
N THR A 238 -6.51 0.26 -16.15
CA THR A 238 -6.29 -0.12 -14.74
C THR A 238 -6.43 -1.63 -14.63
N GLY A 239 -6.52 -2.20 -13.44
CA GLY A 239 -6.70 -3.64 -13.29
C GLY A 239 -6.69 -4.12 -11.86
N TYR A 240 -6.52 -5.43 -11.74
CA TYR A 240 -6.39 -6.12 -10.47
C TYR A 240 -5.54 -7.39 -10.61
N THR A 241 -5.00 -7.83 -9.48
CA THR A 241 -4.45 -9.18 -9.28
C THR A 241 -5.27 -9.95 -8.25
N LYS A 242 -5.06 -11.27 -8.21
CA LYS A 242 -5.63 -12.21 -7.26
C LYS A 242 -4.51 -12.98 -6.59
N SER A 243 -4.81 -13.54 -5.42
CA SER A 243 -3.92 -14.53 -4.80
C SER A 243 -3.79 -15.77 -5.69
N GLY A 244 -2.61 -16.39 -5.65
CA GLY A 244 -2.29 -17.59 -6.43
C GLY A 244 -0.93 -17.47 -7.10
N THR A 245 -0.41 -18.62 -7.57
CA THR A 245 0.88 -18.68 -8.25
C THR A 245 0.91 -17.75 -9.46
N GLY A 246 1.90 -16.85 -9.49
CA GLY A 246 2.07 -15.87 -10.56
C GLY A 246 1.10 -14.68 -10.51
N PHE A 247 0.36 -14.51 -9.41
CA PHE A 247 -0.59 -13.40 -9.18
C PHE A 247 -1.54 -13.20 -10.38
N PRO A 248 -2.41 -14.17 -10.70
CA PRO A 248 -3.30 -14.07 -11.85
C PRO A 248 -4.17 -12.82 -11.74
N GLY A 249 -4.43 -12.16 -12.87
CA GLY A 249 -5.11 -10.88 -12.89
C GLY A 249 -5.56 -10.49 -14.28
N ALA A 250 -6.23 -9.36 -14.37
CA ALA A 250 -6.64 -8.77 -15.64
C ALA A 250 -6.50 -7.25 -15.58
N LEU A 251 -6.25 -6.68 -16.75
CA LEU A 251 -6.40 -5.25 -16.99
C LEU A 251 -7.82 -4.96 -17.44
N ALA A 252 -8.40 -3.91 -16.90
CA ALA A 252 -9.61 -3.29 -17.38
C ALA A 252 -9.23 -2.18 -18.37
N VAL A 253 -9.71 -2.29 -19.62
CA VAL A 253 -9.48 -1.31 -20.68
C VAL A 253 -10.81 -0.63 -20.98
N TYR A 254 -11.03 0.54 -20.40
CA TYR A 254 -12.22 1.35 -20.64
C TYR A 254 -12.03 2.23 -21.89
N ASP A 255 -12.89 2.10 -22.89
CA ASP A 255 -12.90 2.98 -24.07
C ASP A 255 -13.80 4.20 -23.77
N ASN A 256 -13.16 5.34 -23.49
CA ASN A 256 -13.82 6.59 -23.15
C ASN A 256 -14.60 7.21 -24.33
N VAL A 257 -14.34 6.76 -25.56
CA VAL A 257 -15.06 7.20 -26.77
C VAL A 257 -16.22 6.25 -27.08
N THR A 258 -16.02 4.95 -26.90
CA THR A 258 -17.01 3.90 -27.15
C THR A 258 -17.15 2.98 -25.93
N PRO A 259 -17.82 3.39 -24.84
CA PRO A 259 -17.85 2.63 -23.58
C PRO A 259 -18.29 1.18 -23.71
N ALA A 260 -19.18 0.87 -24.67
CA ALA A 260 -19.64 -0.49 -24.95
C ALA A 260 -18.57 -1.42 -25.54
N ALA A 261 -17.45 -0.87 -26.05
CA ALA A 261 -16.30 -1.61 -26.56
C ALA A 261 -15.22 -1.85 -25.49
N SER A 262 -15.45 -1.40 -24.25
CA SER A 262 -14.55 -1.66 -23.13
C SER A 262 -14.38 -3.16 -22.90
N THR A 263 -13.18 -3.58 -22.51
CA THR A 263 -12.81 -5.01 -22.45
C THR A 263 -11.85 -5.30 -21.30
N TYR A 264 -11.54 -6.58 -21.13
CA TYR A 264 -10.55 -7.06 -20.17
C TYR A 264 -9.44 -7.80 -20.91
N VAL A 265 -8.21 -7.63 -20.45
CA VAL A 265 -7.03 -8.32 -20.98
C VAL A 265 -6.37 -9.12 -19.86
N PRO A 266 -6.21 -10.46 -19.99
CA PRO A 266 -5.49 -11.25 -19.00
C PRO A 266 -4.08 -10.70 -18.79
N ALA A 267 -3.69 -10.45 -17.55
CA ALA A 267 -2.41 -9.81 -17.24
C ALA A 267 -1.97 -10.20 -15.82
N PRO A 268 -1.32 -11.37 -15.64
CA PRO A 268 -0.80 -11.76 -14.34
C PRO A 268 0.28 -10.79 -13.86
N SER A 269 0.35 -10.56 -12.55
CA SER A 269 1.37 -9.71 -11.92
C SER A 269 1.43 -8.29 -12.50
N ASN A 270 0.32 -7.72 -12.96
CA ASN A 270 0.24 -6.39 -13.58
C ASN A 270 0.37 -5.23 -12.58
N PHE A 271 1.54 -5.05 -11.98
CA PHE A 271 1.72 -4.18 -10.81
C PHE A 271 1.88 -2.68 -11.12
N SER A 272 2.47 -2.33 -12.26
CA SER A 272 2.59 -0.93 -12.70
C SER A 272 2.43 -0.80 -14.21
N ALA A 273 2.05 0.38 -14.67
CA ALA A 273 1.92 0.68 -16.09
C ALA A 273 2.35 2.12 -16.40
N GLY A 274 2.52 2.42 -17.69
CA GLY A 274 2.76 3.77 -18.17
C GLY A 274 2.38 3.91 -19.64
N VAL A 275 2.11 5.14 -20.07
CA VAL A 275 1.63 5.42 -21.42
C VAL A 275 2.77 5.85 -22.32
N VAL A 276 2.90 5.20 -23.47
CA VAL A 276 3.77 5.63 -24.58
C VAL A 276 2.93 5.82 -25.85
N PRO A 277 3.43 6.52 -26.88
CA PRO A 277 2.68 6.65 -28.12
C PRO A 277 2.25 5.29 -28.69
N GLY A 278 0.94 5.10 -28.85
CA GLY A 278 0.33 3.89 -29.44
C GLY A 278 0.29 2.65 -28.54
N ALA A 279 0.73 2.72 -27.29
CA ALA A 279 0.70 1.57 -26.39
C ALA A 279 0.70 1.93 -24.90
N PHE A 280 0.18 1.02 -24.08
CA PHE A 280 0.47 0.98 -22.66
C PHE A 280 1.63 0.02 -22.41
N LEU A 281 2.61 0.42 -21.61
CA LEU A 281 3.63 -0.47 -21.06
C LEU A 281 3.11 -1.05 -19.74
N ILE A 282 3.23 -2.36 -19.56
CA ILE A 282 2.80 -3.09 -18.37
C ILE A 282 4.01 -3.83 -17.81
N ASN A 283 4.35 -3.53 -16.55
CA ASN A 283 5.36 -4.28 -15.81
C ASN A 283 4.67 -5.43 -15.09
N GLY A 284 4.88 -6.66 -15.56
CA GLY A 284 4.16 -7.80 -15.04
C GLY A 284 4.67 -9.15 -15.50
N GLY A 285 3.83 -10.19 -15.36
CA GLY A 285 4.19 -11.59 -15.59
C GLY A 285 3.73 -12.15 -16.94
N GLY A 286 2.91 -11.41 -17.67
CA GLY A 286 2.30 -11.77 -18.93
C GLY A 286 1.27 -10.75 -19.38
N LEU A 287 0.87 -10.81 -20.65
CA LEU A 287 -0.18 -9.99 -21.22
C LEU A 287 -0.89 -10.73 -22.36
N ASP A 288 -2.19 -10.90 -22.23
CA ASP A 288 -3.03 -11.72 -23.09
C ASP A 288 -2.44 -13.13 -23.27
N THR A 289 -2.06 -13.47 -24.49
CA THR A 289 -1.48 -14.77 -24.87
C THR A 289 0.05 -14.78 -24.77
N VAL A 290 0.67 -13.62 -24.50
CA VAL A 290 2.13 -13.49 -24.36
C VAL A 290 2.51 -13.69 -22.90
N SER A 291 3.15 -14.82 -22.59
CA SER A 291 3.63 -15.14 -21.24
C SER A 291 5.11 -15.51 -21.26
N ALA A 292 5.92 -14.75 -20.51
CA ALA A 292 7.36 -14.92 -20.47
C ALA A 292 7.97 -14.58 -19.09
N GLY A 293 7.19 -14.74 -18.02
CA GLY A 293 7.58 -14.36 -16.66
C GLY A 293 7.62 -12.85 -16.45
N LEU A 294 8.30 -12.41 -15.39
CA LEU A 294 8.44 -10.99 -15.07
C LEU A 294 9.19 -10.25 -16.20
N ALA A 295 8.53 -9.28 -16.81
CA ALA A 295 9.01 -8.55 -17.98
C ALA A 295 8.22 -7.25 -18.19
N ILE A 296 8.64 -6.47 -19.18
CA ILE A 296 7.85 -5.34 -19.68
C ILE A 296 7.09 -5.81 -20.91
N TYR A 297 5.77 -5.73 -20.81
CA TYR A 297 4.83 -6.02 -21.88
C TYR A 297 4.26 -4.72 -22.45
N ALA A 298 3.77 -4.76 -23.68
CA ALA A 298 3.07 -3.65 -24.30
C ALA A 298 1.71 -4.11 -24.80
N LEU A 299 0.67 -3.37 -24.43
CA LEU A 299 -0.65 -3.46 -25.06
C LEU A 299 -0.74 -2.35 -26.10
N LYS A 300 -0.60 -2.69 -27.37
CA LYS A 300 -0.73 -1.74 -28.48
C LYS A 300 -2.19 -1.36 -28.67
N THR A 301 -2.45 -0.06 -28.61
CA THR A 301 -3.79 0.54 -28.76
C THR A 301 -4.00 1.19 -30.12
N ASP A 302 -2.94 1.28 -30.92
CA ASP A 302 -2.97 1.74 -32.32
C ASP A 302 -3.36 0.63 -33.32
N THR A 303 -3.56 -0.60 -32.84
CA THR A 303 -4.07 -1.74 -33.62
C THR A 303 -5.48 -2.12 -33.20
N SER A 304 -6.24 -2.72 -34.12
CA SER A 304 -7.55 -3.30 -33.83
C SER A 304 -7.64 -4.70 -34.46
N PRO A 305 -7.73 -5.80 -33.66
CA PRO A 305 -7.75 -5.83 -32.19
C PRO A 305 -6.42 -5.35 -31.57
N PHE A 306 -6.42 -5.13 -30.25
CA PHE A 306 -5.18 -4.84 -29.52
C PHE A 306 -4.16 -5.96 -29.73
N GLU A 307 -2.89 -5.57 -29.85
CA GLU A 307 -1.77 -6.49 -29.97
C GLU A 307 -0.95 -6.47 -28.68
N SER A 308 -0.64 -7.65 -28.14
CA SER A 308 0.18 -7.79 -26.94
C SER A 308 1.59 -8.22 -27.33
N LEU A 309 2.61 -7.55 -26.78
CA LEU A 309 4.02 -7.81 -27.06
C LEU A 309 4.83 -7.89 -25.78
N LYS A 310 5.91 -8.67 -25.78
CA LYS A 310 7.00 -8.48 -24.83
C LYS A 310 7.97 -7.47 -25.43
N VAL A 311 8.27 -6.39 -24.71
CA VAL A 311 9.11 -5.29 -25.20
C VAL A 311 10.35 -5.05 -24.34
N GLY A 312 10.38 -5.55 -23.10
CA GLY A 312 11.56 -5.46 -22.23
C GLY A 312 11.80 -6.74 -21.45
N THR A 313 13.08 -7.09 -21.25
CA THR A 313 13.51 -8.17 -20.34
C THR A 313 14.06 -7.60 -19.05
N LEU A 314 13.67 -8.20 -17.92
CA LEU A 314 14.22 -7.92 -16.60
C LEU A 314 15.37 -8.89 -16.27
N PRO A 315 16.29 -8.55 -15.35
CA PRO A 315 17.33 -9.46 -14.88
C PRO A 315 16.78 -10.75 -14.26
N SER A 316 17.61 -11.80 -14.21
CA SER A 316 17.21 -13.07 -13.58
C SER A 316 16.99 -12.96 -12.07
N ALA A 317 17.71 -12.06 -11.39
CA ALA A 317 17.57 -11.79 -9.95
C ALA A 317 16.45 -10.78 -9.68
N THR A 318 15.29 -10.98 -10.31
CA THR A 318 14.09 -10.16 -10.14
C THR A 318 13.08 -10.90 -9.28
N GLY A 319 12.88 -10.41 -8.04
CA GLY A 319 11.92 -10.97 -7.10
C GLY A 319 10.49 -10.50 -7.31
N GLY A 320 10.32 -9.38 -8.01
CA GLY A 320 9.01 -8.78 -8.28
C GLY A 320 9.06 -7.69 -9.34
N SER A 321 7.91 -7.41 -9.95
CA SER A 321 7.77 -6.23 -10.83
C SER A 321 8.02 -4.96 -10.04
N GLY A 322 8.64 -3.98 -10.70
CA GLY A 322 8.86 -2.66 -10.12
C GLY A 322 7.86 -1.64 -10.63
N PHE A 323 8.29 -0.38 -10.57
CA PHE A 323 7.47 0.77 -10.97
C PHE A 323 7.72 1.15 -12.44
N THR A 324 6.70 1.77 -13.03
CA THR A 324 6.71 2.27 -14.40
C THR A 324 6.25 3.72 -14.35
N ALA A 325 6.99 4.62 -15.00
CA ALA A 325 6.61 6.01 -15.17
C ALA A 325 7.16 6.54 -16.49
N VAL A 326 6.41 7.38 -17.20
CA VAL A 326 6.83 7.91 -18.51
C VAL A 326 6.92 9.42 -18.46
N ALA A 327 8.05 9.97 -18.87
CA ALA A 327 8.29 11.40 -18.99
C ALA A 327 7.68 11.97 -20.27
N THR A 328 7.45 13.29 -20.32
CA THR A 328 6.83 13.97 -21.48
C THR A 328 7.69 13.91 -22.74
N ASN A 329 8.99 13.65 -22.62
CA ASN A 329 9.90 13.42 -23.75
C ASN A 329 9.97 11.94 -24.19
N GLY A 330 9.07 11.08 -23.67
CA GLY A 330 8.92 9.68 -24.06
C GLY A 330 9.90 8.70 -23.39
N VAL A 331 10.78 9.16 -22.51
CA VAL A 331 11.64 8.28 -21.72
C VAL A 331 10.78 7.54 -20.69
N ALA A 332 10.86 6.21 -20.68
CA ALA A 332 10.19 5.38 -19.69
C ALA A 332 11.18 4.97 -18.58
N MET A 333 10.88 5.32 -17.34
CA MET A 333 11.50 4.69 -16.18
C MET A 333 10.82 3.35 -15.95
N LEU A 334 11.59 2.27 -16.11
CA LEU A 334 11.14 0.89 -15.93
C LEU A 334 11.96 0.25 -14.83
N GLY A 335 11.27 -0.28 -13.82
CA GLY A 335 11.92 -0.83 -12.63
C GLY A 335 11.62 -2.28 -12.35
N TYR A 336 12.33 -2.81 -11.36
CA TYR A 336 12.15 -4.16 -10.82
C TYR A 336 12.61 -4.20 -9.37
N PHE A 337 12.10 -5.16 -8.59
CA PHE A 337 12.63 -5.46 -7.27
C PHE A 337 13.78 -6.45 -7.41
N SER A 338 14.98 -6.06 -6.97
CA SER A 338 16.16 -6.92 -7.03
C SER A 338 16.25 -7.84 -5.83
N ASP A 339 16.36 -9.15 -6.06
CA ASP A 339 16.62 -10.14 -5.00
C ASP A 339 18.06 -10.05 -4.46
N ASP A 340 18.98 -9.46 -5.22
CA ASP A 340 20.37 -9.31 -4.81
C ASP A 340 20.52 -8.18 -3.78
N THR A 341 19.80 -7.07 -3.97
CA THR A 341 19.92 -5.87 -3.13
C THR A 341 18.72 -5.62 -2.23
N PHE A 342 17.65 -6.42 -2.36
CA PHE A 342 16.38 -6.24 -1.65
C PHE A 342 15.79 -4.82 -1.79
N ALA A 343 15.94 -4.22 -2.96
CA ALA A 343 15.52 -2.86 -3.23
C ALA A 343 14.88 -2.73 -4.61
N ASN A 344 13.99 -1.73 -4.75
CA ASN A 344 13.50 -1.33 -6.05
C ASN A 344 14.60 -0.61 -6.83
N VAL A 345 14.78 -0.98 -8.09
CA VAL A 345 15.73 -0.37 -9.03
C VAL A 345 14.94 0.20 -10.21
N GLY A 346 15.34 1.36 -10.74
CA GLY A 346 14.73 1.98 -11.91
C GLY A 346 15.76 2.31 -12.97
N HIS A 347 15.44 2.03 -14.24
CA HIS A 347 16.28 2.37 -15.39
C HIS A 347 15.51 3.24 -16.38
N ALA A 348 16.20 4.22 -16.98
CA ALA A 348 15.63 5.15 -17.95
C ALA A 348 15.82 4.65 -19.39
N VAL A 349 14.75 4.16 -19.99
CA VAL A 349 14.76 3.58 -21.33
C VAL A 349 14.44 4.65 -22.38
N ALA A 350 15.28 4.71 -23.40
CA ALA A 350 15.17 5.69 -24.47
C ALA A 350 13.92 5.47 -25.36
N PRO A 351 13.22 6.54 -25.79
CA PRO A 351 11.99 6.43 -26.56
C PRO A 351 12.17 5.65 -27.88
N ALA A 352 13.29 5.85 -28.59
CA ALA A 352 13.54 5.15 -29.85
C ALA A 352 13.73 3.63 -29.66
N LYS A 353 14.24 3.20 -28.50
CA LYS A 353 14.35 1.77 -28.17
C LYS A 353 12.98 1.14 -27.92
N ILE A 354 12.09 1.87 -27.24
CA ILE A 354 10.71 1.45 -27.02
C ILE A 354 9.97 1.34 -28.35
N GLU A 355 10.08 2.37 -29.21
CA GLU A 355 9.49 2.37 -30.55
C GLU A 355 10.02 1.20 -31.41
N ALA A 356 11.33 0.97 -31.39
CA ALA A 356 11.94 -0.16 -32.09
C ALA A 356 11.38 -1.50 -31.59
N ALA A 357 11.26 -1.69 -30.28
CA ALA A 357 10.72 -2.91 -29.69
C ALA A 357 9.23 -3.13 -30.04
N LEU A 358 8.41 -2.06 -30.06
CA LEU A 358 7.01 -2.12 -30.49
C LEU A 358 6.86 -2.48 -31.96
N ARG A 359 7.81 -2.07 -32.80
CA ARG A 359 7.80 -2.32 -34.25
C ARG A 359 8.35 -3.69 -34.64
N THR A 360 9.40 -4.16 -33.98
CA THR A 360 10.10 -5.41 -34.34
C THR A 360 9.78 -6.58 -33.43
N SER A 361 9.00 -6.37 -32.37
CA SER A 361 8.73 -7.35 -31.31
C SER A 361 10.02 -7.91 -30.69
N THR A 362 11.11 -7.13 -30.74
CA THR A 362 12.41 -7.52 -30.19
C THR A 362 12.62 -6.78 -28.87
N PRO A 363 12.65 -7.48 -27.73
CA PRO A 363 12.78 -6.81 -26.43
C PRO A 363 14.15 -6.15 -26.25
N PHE A 364 14.18 -5.00 -25.57
CA PHE A 364 15.41 -4.44 -25.00
C PHE A 364 15.67 -5.03 -23.60
N VAL A 365 16.91 -4.89 -23.10
CA VAL A 365 17.29 -5.32 -21.75
C VAL A 365 17.23 -4.12 -20.81
N VAL A 366 16.33 -4.14 -19.83
CA VAL A 366 16.11 -2.98 -18.93
C VAL A 366 17.38 -2.61 -18.15
N ALA A 367 18.12 -3.61 -17.67
CA ALA A 367 19.32 -3.39 -16.87
C ALA A 367 20.53 -2.84 -17.65
N ASP A 368 20.49 -2.87 -18.99
CA ASP A 368 21.53 -2.26 -19.82
C ASP A 368 21.34 -0.74 -19.97
N GLU A 369 20.17 -0.22 -19.56
CA GLU A 369 19.83 1.19 -19.66
C GLU A 369 20.36 1.99 -18.45
N PRO A 370 20.52 3.32 -18.57
CA PRO A 370 20.98 4.17 -17.47
C PRO A 370 20.14 4.00 -16.19
N VAL A 371 20.80 3.69 -15.07
CA VAL A 371 20.15 3.53 -13.76
C VAL A 371 19.85 4.88 -13.12
N LEU A 372 18.72 4.97 -12.39
CA LEU A 372 18.42 6.08 -11.50
C LEU A 372 19.08 5.83 -10.14
N ASP A 373 19.97 6.73 -9.72
CA ASP A 373 20.56 6.68 -8.38
C ASP A 373 19.57 7.23 -7.32
N VAL A 374 18.62 6.37 -6.93
CA VAL A 374 17.60 6.70 -5.94
C VAL A 374 18.23 6.88 -4.55
N GLY A 375 19.22 6.05 -4.21
CA GLY A 375 19.92 6.08 -2.93
C GLY A 375 19.11 5.63 -1.71
N SER A 376 17.93 5.04 -1.93
CA SER A 376 17.06 4.41 -0.92
C SER A 376 16.06 3.49 -1.64
N ASN A 377 15.17 2.85 -0.89
CA ASN A 377 13.98 2.25 -1.49
C ASN A 377 13.02 3.35 -1.98
N PHE A 378 12.06 2.96 -2.83
CA PHE A 378 10.98 3.83 -3.30
C PHE A 378 9.74 2.99 -3.61
N VAL A 379 8.55 3.59 -3.44
CA VAL A 379 7.26 2.87 -3.51
C VAL A 379 6.23 3.49 -4.45
N ALA A 380 6.60 4.55 -5.16
CA ALA A 380 5.80 5.14 -6.23
C ALA A 380 6.69 5.87 -7.23
N ALA A 381 6.24 5.96 -8.47
CA ALA A 381 6.87 6.75 -9.52
C ALA A 381 5.80 7.40 -10.41
N ALA A 382 6.05 8.60 -10.91
CA ALA A 382 5.18 9.30 -11.85
C ALA A 382 6.00 10.19 -12.79
N GLY A 383 5.48 10.44 -14.00
CA GLY A 383 6.06 11.43 -14.91
C GLY A 383 5.98 12.84 -14.33
N GLN A 384 7.04 13.64 -14.53
CA GLN A 384 7.06 15.07 -14.19
C GLN A 384 7.92 15.82 -15.21
N GLY A 385 7.28 16.26 -16.29
CA GLY A 385 7.93 16.92 -17.42
C GLY A 385 8.93 15.98 -18.08
N GLU A 386 10.09 16.50 -18.46
CA GLU A 386 11.20 15.72 -19.02
C GLU A 386 11.96 14.93 -17.94
N GLY A 387 11.24 14.14 -17.15
CA GLY A 387 11.78 13.41 -16.01
C GLY A 387 10.70 12.64 -15.28
N VAL A 388 11.10 11.95 -14.22
CA VAL A 388 10.18 11.23 -13.33
C VAL A 388 10.43 11.62 -11.88
N ALA A 389 9.35 11.64 -11.09
CA ALA A 389 9.39 11.78 -9.65
C ALA A 389 9.18 10.41 -9.00
N VAL A 390 9.90 10.14 -7.91
CA VAL A 390 9.78 8.92 -7.11
C VAL A 390 9.52 9.24 -5.65
N LEU A 391 8.64 8.48 -4.99
CA LEU A 391 8.43 8.55 -3.54
C LEU A 391 9.45 7.67 -2.83
N ARG A 392 10.41 8.30 -2.17
CA ARG A 392 11.53 7.66 -1.48
C ARG A 392 11.25 7.45 -0.01
N GLY A 393 11.94 6.49 0.56
CA GLY A 393 11.84 6.13 1.96
C GLY A 393 12.40 4.74 2.23
N ASP A 394 12.07 4.20 3.40
CA ASP A 394 12.44 2.84 3.78
C ASP A 394 11.38 2.21 4.68
N TYR A 395 11.44 0.89 4.84
CA TYR A 395 10.56 0.14 5.74
C TYR A 395 11.16 0.12 7.14
N VAL A 396 10.45 0.71 8.10
CA VAL A 396 10.99 0.92 9.46
C VAL A 396 10.42 -0.13 10.43
N PRO A 397 11.27 -0.85 11.19
CA PRO A 397 10.83 -1.78 12.24
C PRO A 397 10.03 -1.09 13.37
N PRO A 398 9.18 -1.82 14.12
CA PRO A 398 8.92 -3.26 14.04
C PRO A 398 7.84 -3.64 13.02
N ASP A 399 6.96 -2.70 12.67
CA ASP A 399 5.78 -2.98 11.84
C ASP A 399 6.07 -2.97 10.34
N TYR A 400 7.29 -2.59 9.94
CA TYR A 400 7.72 -2.44 8.56
C TYR A 400 6.75 -1.57 7.74
N ASN A 401 6.28 -0.49 8.35
CA ASN A 401 5.58 0.56 7.63
C ASN A 401 6.60 1.36 6.81
N PHE A 402 6.24 1.71 5.58
CA PHE A 402 7.07 2.55 4.76
C PHE A 402 7.06 3.99 5.31
N ALA A 403 8.21 4.47 5.75
CA ALA A 403 8.41 5.85 6.18
C ALA A 403 8.95 6.65 5.01
N ALA A 404 8.13 7.54 4.45
CA ALA A 404 8.53 8.38 3.34
C ALA A 404 9.50 9.48 3.80
N THR A 405 10.56 9.71 3.04
CA THR A 405 11.56 10.75 3.32
C THR A 405 11.37 11.96 2.41
N ASP A 406 11.14 11.72 1.13
CA ASP A 406 11.04 12.76 0.11
C ASP A 406 10.40 12.25 -1.16
N VAL A 407 9.80 13.16 -1.93
CA VAL A 407 9.56 12.95 -3.36
C VAL A 407 10.74 13.57 -4.09
N SER A 408 11.46 12.79 -4.90
CA SER A 408 12.62 13.24 -5.65
C SER A 408 12.41 13.10 -7.14
N ARG A 409 12.83 14.10 -7.91
CA ARG A 409 12.79 14.12 -9.37
C ARG A 409 14.16 13.79 -9.97
N PHE A 410 14.14 13.03 -11.05
CA PHE A 410 15.27 12.78 -11.95
C PHE A 410 14.94 13.35 -13.33
N ALA A 411 15.73 14.31 -13.78
CA ALA A 411 15.62 14.84 -15.14
C ALA A 411 16.18 13.86 -16.17
N PHE A 412 15.58 13.80 -17.34
CA PHE A 412 16.03 12.99 -18.46
C PHE A 412 16.36 13.86 -19.66
N THR A 413 17.57 13.71 -20.18
CA THR A 413 17.99 14.34 -21.43
C THR A 413 18.10 13.28 -22.50
N VAL A 414 17.42 13.50 -23.62
CA VAL A 414 17.42 12.60 -24.77
C VAL A 414 18.35 13.16 -25.85
N ALA A 415 19.18 12.29 -26.42
CA ALA A 415 20.09 12.62 -27.52
C ALA A 415 20.01 11.56 -28.63
N ASN A 416 20.71 11.81 -29.74
CA ASN A 416 20.84 10.89 -30.86
C ASN A 416 19.48 10.41 -31.40
N GLU A 417 18.58 11.34 -31.72
CA GLU A 417 17.25 11.04 -32.27
C GLU A 417 16.42 10.08 -31.39
N GLY A 418 16.55 10.19 -30.06
CA GLY A 418 15.77 9.33 -29.15
C GLY A 418 16.48 8.05 -28.71
N ASN A 419 17.71 7.79 -29.16
CA ASN A 419 18.41 6.52 -28.90
C ASN A 419 19.21 6.50 -27.59
N THR A 420 19.53 7.67 -27.03
CA THR A 420 20.36 7.77 -25.82
C THR A 420 19.66 8.63 -24.78
N VAL A 421 19.71 8.19 -23.53
CA VAL A 421 19.21 8.94 -22.37
C VAL A 421 20.36 9.20 -21.42
N THR A 422 20.36 10.38 -20.82
CA THR A 422 21.17 10.71 -19.64
C THR A 422 20.24 11.00 -18.48
N VAL A 423 20.52 10.40 -17.33
CA VAL A 423 19.79 10.63 -16.07
C VAL A 423 20.51 11.73 -15.29
N GLY A 424 19.81 12.82 -15.00
CA GLY A 424 20.31 13.90 -14.16
C GLY A 424 20.42 13.51 -12.70
N SER A 425 21.14 14.31 -11.91
CA SER A 425 21.21 14.13 -10.46
C SER A 425 19.84 14.22 -9.80
N ARG A 426 19.64 13.43 -8.74
CA ARG A 426 18.44 13.49 -7.89
C ARG A 426 18.19 14.92 -7.38
N GLN A 427 16.97 15.45 -7.54
CA GLN A 427 16.55 16.74 -7.00
C GLN A 427 15.30 16.56 -6.12
N PRO A 428 15.29 17.03 -4.86
CA PRO A 428 14.10 16.94 -4.03
C PRO A 428 12.98 17.83 -4.58
N VAL A 429 11.73 17.35 -4.50
CA VAL A 429 10.50 18.08 -4.83
C VAL A 429 9.72 18.39 -3.56
N LEU A 430 9.43 17.35 -2.77
CA LEU A 430 8.80 17.42 -1.46
C LEU A 430 9.69 16.74 -0.43
N THR A 431 9.75 17.26 0.79
CA THR A 431 10.45 16.63 1.92
C THR A 431 9.49 16.42 3.08
N PHE A 432 9.56 15.23 3.66
CA PHE A 432 8.81 14.85 4.86
C PHE A 432 9.64 15.26 6.08
N VAL A 433 9.14 16.22 6.86
CA VAL A 433 9.75 16.63 8.14
C VAL A 433 9.22 15.80 9.32
N ASP A 434 8.07 15.18 9.12
CA ASP A 434 7.37 14.27 10.00
C ASP A 434 6.56 13.28 9.13
N GLN A 435 5.72 12.44 9.72
CA GLN A 435 4.82 11.52 9.00
C GLN A 435 3.35 11.93 9.16
N CYS A 436 3.10 13.20 9.48
CA CYS A 436 1.78 13.73 9.81
C CYS A 436 0.94 14.08 8.58
N THR A 437 1.58 14.19 7.42
CA THR A 437 0.93 14.26 6.11
C THR A 437 1.39 13.09 5.26
N ARG A 438 0.44 12.29 4.80
CA ARG A 438 0.72 11.09 4.00
C ARG A 438 0.55 11.42 2.53
N LEU A 439 1.49 10.96 1.72
CA LEU A 439 1.31 10.90 0.28
C LEU A 439 0.69 9.54 -0.07
N THR A 440 -0.50 9.56 -0.63
CA THR A 440 -1.30 8.35 -0.92
C THR A 440 -1.32 7.97 -2.39
N GLY A 441 -0.84 8.86 -3.27
CA GLY A 441 -0.76 8.60 -4.72
C GLY A 441 0.02 9.68 -5.46
N MET A 442 0.57 9.31 -6.62
CA MET A 442 1.29 10.21 -7.52
C MET A 442 0.91 9.86 -8.96
N THR A 443 0.66 10.88 -9.78
CA THR A 443 0.47 10.74 -11.23
C THR A 443 0.92 12.02 -11.94
N SER A 444 1.05 11.97 -13.27
CA SER A 444 1.40 13.14 -14.08
C SER A 444 0.16 13.96 -14.44
N ILE A 445 0.29 15.29 -14.51
CA ILE A 445 -0.70 16.19 -15.11
C ILE A 445 0.00 17.17 -16.06
N GLY A 446 0.00 16.82 -17.34
CA GLY A 446 0.81 17.53 -18.33
C GLY A 446 2.30 17.42 -18.01
N THR A 447 2.98 18.55 -17.81
CA THR A 447 4.40 18.60 -17.40
C THR A 447 4.59 18.55 -15.88
N ASP A 448 3.50 18.60 -15.12
CA ASP A 448 3.56 18.75 -13.66
C ASP A 448 3.26 17.43 -12.96
N LEU A 449 3.57 17.41 -11.66
CA LEU A 449 3.25 16.28 -10.80
C LEU A 449 1.91 16.54 -10.11
N LEU A 450 1.03 15.55 -10.06
CA LEU A 450 -0.19 15.57 -9.26
C LEU A 450 -0.01 14.59 -8.10
N VAL A 451 -0.07 15.09 -6.87
CA VAL A 451 0.06 14.27 -5.66
C VAL A 451 -1.27 14.19 -4.91
N SER A 452 -1.62 13.00 -4.44
CA SER A 452 -2.70 12.77 -3.49
C SER A 452 -2.14 12.81 -2.08
N LEU A 453 -2.66 13.72 -1.25
CA LEU A 453 -2.25 13.91 0.13
C LEU A 453 -3.43 13.61 1.06
N ASP A 454 -3.12 13.07 2.23
CA ASP A 454 -4.08 12.81 3.31
C ASP A 454 -3.48 13.21 4.66
N ASP A 455 -4.24 13.96 5.44
CA ASP A 455 -3.88 14.41 6.78
C ASP A 455 -5.14 14.86 7.56
N LYS A 456 -4.95 15.55 8.70
CA LYS A 456 -6.06 16.06 9.51
C LYS A 456 -6.99 17.05 8.81
N ASN A 457 -6.55 17.68 7.72
CA ASN A 457 -7.37 18.57 6.88
C ASN A 457 -8.13 17.79 5.78
N GLY A 458 -7.97 16.48 5.72
CA GLY A 458 -8.62 15.58 4.77
C GLY A 458 -7.86 15.40 3.46
N SER A 459 -8.35 14.44 2.66
CA SER A 459 -7.72 14.04 1.42
C SER A 459 -7.87 15.08 0.31
N ARG A 460 -6.81 15.31 -0.47
CA ARG A 460 -6.79 16.30 -1.55
C ARG A 460 -5.74 15.99 -2.60
N LEU A 461 -5.97 16.48 -3.81
CA LEU A 461 -4.97 16.53 -4.86
C LEU A 461 -4.28 17.89 -4.87
N VAL A 462 -2.97 17.91 -5.11
CA VAL A 462 -2.17 19.13 -5.29
C VAL A 462 -1.32 19.02 -6.54
N ARG A 463 -1.42 20.01 -7.42
CA ARG A 463 -0.57 20.11 -8.60
C ARG A 463 0.74 20.81 -8.23
N ILE A 464 1.87 20.18 -8.55
CA ILE A 464 3.21 20.67 -8.28
C ILE A 464 3.93 20.88 -9.61
N GLY A 465 4.07 22.16 -9.97
CA GLY A 465 4.79 22.59 -11.17
C GLY A 465 6.23 23.01 -10.85
N GLN A 466 7.09 22.99 -11.85
CA GLN A 466 8.41 23.62 -11.76
C GLN A 466 8.26 25.14 -11.97
N VAL A 467 9.04 25.92 -11.22
CA VAL A 467 9.14 27.37 -11.43
C VAL A 467 9.79 27.60 -12.82
N PRO A 468 9.24 28.51 -13.65
CA PRO A 468 9.77 28.81 -14.98
C PRO A 468 11.22 29.27 -15.02
#